data_AF-A0AA88V201-F1
#
_entry.id   AF-A0AA88V201-F1
#
_cell.length_a   1.000
_cell.length_b   1.000
_cell.length_c   1.000
_cell.angle_alpha   90.00
_cell.angle_beta   90.00
_cell.angle_gamma   90.00
#
_symmetry.space_group_name_H-M   'P 1'
#
loop_
_entity.id
_entity.type
_entity.pdbx_description
1 polymer ?
#
loop_
_entity_poly.entity_id
_entity_poly.type
_entity_poly.pdbx_seq_one_letter_code
_entity_poly.pdbx_strand_id
1 'polypeptide(L)'
;MGPRALKALMFLASAFVVLTELALAKHAGTTRHYKFDIKLKKVTRLCQTKSILTVNGKFPGPRIIAREGDRVLVKVTNHVKNNVTLHWHGVRQLRSGWADGPAYITQCPIQTGQTYVYNFTITGQRGEWWKTDTETIINQALQNGGAPNISDAFTINGLPGPLYNCSAKDTFKLKVKPGKAYLLRLINAALNDELF
;
A
#
# COMPACT_ATOMS: atom_id res chain seq x y z
N MET A 1 -0.72 59.42 9.72
CA MET A 1 0.16 58.38 10.28
C MET A 1 1.61 58.82 10.08
N GLY A 2 2.44 58.91 11.12
CA GLY A 2 3.81 59.40 10.99
C GLY A 2 4.74 58.40 10.29
N PRO A 3 5.85 58.85 9.66
CA PRO A 3 6.77 57.98 8.90
C PRO A 3 7.39 56.85 9.73
N ARG A 4 7.53 57.02 11.06
CA ARG A 4 7.96 55.95 11.98
C ARG A 4 6.91 54.85 12.15
N ALA A 5 5.63 55.22 12.24
CA ALA A 5 4.53 54.27 12.35
C ALA A 5 4.33 53.48 11.05
N LEU A 6 4.54 54.11 9.88
CA LEU A 6 4.47 53.43 8.59
C LEU A 6 5.60 52.39 8.42
N LYS A 7 6.83 52.70 8.84
CA LYS A 7 7.95 51.75 8.83
C LYS A 7 7.71 50.56 9.77
N ALA A 8 7.19 50.80 10.97
CA ALA A 8 6.85 49.74 11.92
C ALA A 8 5.74 48.83 11.37
N LEU A 9 4.71 49.41 10.75
CA LEU A 9 3.62 48.65 10.12
C LEU A 9 4.12 47.79 8.95
N MET A 10 4.99 48.34 8.09
CA MET A 10 5.61 47.57 7.00
C MET A 10 6.50 46.43 7.53
N PHE A 11 7.23 46.64 8.63
CA PHE A 11 8.07 45.61 9.25
C PHE A 11 7.24 44.49 9.88
N LEU A 12 6.14 44.83 10.55
CA LEU A 12 5.20 43.84 11.10
C LEU A 12 4.49 43.06 10.00
N ALA A 13 4.08 43.71 8.92
CA ALA A 13 3.45 43.05 7.77
C ALA A 13 4.42 42.08 7.08
N SER A 14 5.68 42.47 6.87
CA SER A 14 6.69 41.60 6.29
C SER A 14 7.08 40.45 7.21
N ALA A 15 7.20 40.68 8.53
CA ALA A 15 7.41 39.62 9.51
C ALA A 15 6.24 38.62 9.53
N PHE A 16 5.00 39.09 9.40
CA PHE A 16 3.81 38.23 9.33
C PHE A 16 3.80 37.37 8.05
N VAL A 17 4.13 37.95 6.89
CA VAL A 17 4.25 37.22 5.61
C VAL A 17 5.32 36.12 5.72
N VAL A 18 6.49 36.44 6.28
CA VAL A 18 7.56 35.46 6.49
C VAL A 18 7.14 34.36 7.46
N LEU A 19 6.44 34.69 8.56
CA LEU A 19 5.93 33.68 9.49
C LEU A 19 4.91 32.74 8.83
N THR A 20 4.03 33.27 7.98
CA THR A 20 3.05 32.46 7.25
C THR A 20 3.69 31.53 6.21
N GLU A 21 4.72 32.00 5.51
CA GLU A 21 5.54 31.20 4.58
C GLU A 21 6.23 30.04 5.31
N LEU A 22 6.88 30.30 6.45
CA LEU A 22 7.52 29.26 7.26
C LEU A 22 6.50 28.26 7.87
N ALA A 23 5.30 28.72 8.22
CA ALA A 23 4.24 27.85 8.72
C ALA A 23 3.66 26.94 7.61
N LEU A 24 3.53 27.45 6.38
CA LEU A 24 3.15 26.66 5.19
C LEU A 24 4.23 25.65 4.82
N ALA A 25 5.51 26.04 4.89
CA ALA A 25 6.64 25.15 4.59
C ALA A 25 6.70 23.93 5.55
N LYS A 26 6.30 24.10 6.82
CA LYS A 26 6.17 22.98 7.78
C LYS A 26 5.03 22.00 7.43
N HIS A 27 4.06 22.42 6.61
CA HIS A 27 2.93 21.60 6.15
C HIS A 27 3.12 21.07 4.72
N ALA A 28 4.23 21.37 4.07
CA ALA A 28 4.52 20.85 2.75
C ALA A 28 4.82 19.34 2.85
N GLY A 29 4.03 18.52 2.15
CA GLY A 29 4.25 17.09 2.07
C GLY A 29 5.60 16.75 1.45
N THR A 30 6.23 15.69 1.95
CA THR A 30 7.51 15.18 1.45
C THR A 30 7.29 14.24 0.27
N THR A 31 8.20 14.25 -0.70
CA THR A 31 8.21 13.23 -1.76
C THR A 31 8.84 11.94 -1.25
N ARG A 32 8.10 10.83 -1.24
CA ARG A 32 8.55 9.49 -0.85
C ARG A 32 8.76 8.61 -2.07
N HIS A 33 9.89 7.92 -2.11
CA HIS A 33 10.26 7.04 -3.21
C HIS A 33 10.30 5.58 -2.74
N TYR A 34 9.67 4.71 -3.51
CA TYR A 34 9.66 3.27 -3.30
C TYR A 34 10.04 2.56 -4.60
N LYS A 35 10.75 1.44 -4.45
CA LYS A 35 11.07 0.52 -5.55
C LYS A 35 10.49 -0.84 -5.24
N PHE A 36 9.61 -1.31 -6.11
CA PHE A 36 8.90 -2.57 -6.00
C PHE A 36 9.30 -3.47 -7.16
N ASP A 37 10.09 -4.49 -6.87
CA ASP A 37 10.45 -5.54 -7.82
C ASP A 37 9.48 -6.73 -7.64
N ILE A 38 8.65 -6.99 -8.65
CA ILE A 38 7.68 -8.09 -8.61
C ILE A 38 8.41 -9.38 -9.00
N LYS A 39 8.42 -10.36 -8.08
CA LYS A 39 9.17 -11.61 -8.22
C LYS A 39 8.37 -12.80 -7.71
N LEU A 40 8.60 -13.96 -8.31
CA LEU A 40 8.19 -15.23 -7.73
C LEU A 40 9.10 -15.58 -6.55
N LYS A 41 8.49 -15.99 -5.44
CA LYS A 41 9.20 -16.49 -4.26
C LYS A 41 8.56 -17.80 -3.81
N LYS A 42 9.39 -18.83 -3.62
CA LYS A 42 8.98 -20.05 -2.93
C LYS A 42 8.68 -19.72 -1.47
N VAL A 43 7.45 -19.99 -1.04
CA VAL A 43 6.98 -19.82 0.33
C VAL A 43 6.37 -21.14 0.78
N THR A 44 6.76 -21.56 1.98
CA THR A 44 6.27 -22.80 2.59
C THR A 44 5.26 -22.47 3.67
N ARG A 45 4.05 -23.05 3.57
CA ARG A 45 2.98 -22.98 4.57
C ARG A 45 2.27 -24.32 4.61
N LEU A 46 1.81 -24.75 5.78
CA LEU A 46 1.10 -26.03 5.93
C LEU A 46 1.89 -27.23 5.36
N CYS A 47 3.21 -27.25 5.55
CA CYS A 47 4.13 -28.23 4.94
C CYS A 47 4.17 -28.25 3.39
N GLN A 48 3.49 -27.31 2.71
CA GLN A 48 3.45 -27.19 1.26
C GLN A 48 4.26 -26.00 0.79
N THR A 49 5.10 -26.20 -0.22
CA THR A 49 5.90 -25.12 -0.84
C THR A 49 5.30 -24.74 -2.17
N LYS A 50 4.87 -23.49 -2.29
CA LYS A 50 4.35 -22.92 -3.55
C LYS A 50 5.15 -21.68 -3.94
N SER A 51 5.32 -21.45 -5.23
CA SER A 51 5.86 -20.19 -5.75
C SER A 51 4.73 -19.17 -5.84
N ILE A 52 4.87 -18.06 -5.13
CA ILE A 52 3.86 -16.99 -5.11
C ILE A 52 4.45 -15.66 -5.60
N LEU A 53 3.59 -14.79 -6.11
CA LEU A 53 3.95 -13.40 -6.43
C LEU A 53 4.24 -12.61 -5.15
N THR A 54 5.37 -11.90 -5.16
CA THR A 54 5.83 -11.08 -4.05
C THR A 54 6.38 -9.75 -4.53
N VAL A 55 6.32 -8.76 -3.64
CA VAL A 55 7.02 -7.49 -3.81
C VAL A 55 8.34 -7.61 -3.06
N ASN A 56 9.47 -7.40 -3.75
CA ASN A 56 10.81 -7.46 -3.18
C ASN A 56 11.13 -8.79 -2.47
N GLY A 57 10.52 -9.91 -2.93
CA GLY A 57 10.71 -11.23 -2.31
C GLY A 57 10.05 -11.40 -0.94
N LYS A 58 9.19 -10.47 -0.52
CA LYS A 58 8.54 -10.45 0.80
C LYS A 58 7.06 -10.82 0.72
N PHE A 59 6.62 -11.61 1.69
CA PHE A 59 5.22 -11.96 1.91
C PHE A 59 4.88 -11.88 3.41
N PRO A 60 3.99 -10.95 3.84
CA PRO A 60 3.39 -9.85 3.08
C PRO A 60 4.44 -8.88 2.48
N GLY A 61 4.01 -8.06 1.52
CA GLY A 61 4.89 -7.07 0.88
C GLY A 61 5.37 -5.98 1.85
N PRO A 62 6.37 -5.18 1.46
CA PRO A 62 6.83 -4.05 2.27
C PRO A 62 5.72 -3.00 2.39
N ARG A 63 5.67 -2.32 3.54
CA ARG A 63 4.72 -1.23 3.79
C ARG A 63 5.16 0.06 3.09
N ILE A 64 4.21 0.78 2.53
CA ILE A 64 4.35 2.20 2.22
C ILE A 64 3.95 2.99 3.47
N ILE A 65 4.75 3.99 3.82
CA ILE A 65 4.48 4.86 4.97
C ILE A 65 4.50 6.29 4.45
N ALA A 66 3.32 6.87 4.34
CA ALA A 66 3.12 8.25 3.93
C ALA A 66 2.30 9.01 4.99
N ARG A 67 2.43 10.33 4.98
CA ARG A 67 1.63 11.28 5.75
C ARG A 67 0.73 12.05 4.80
N GLU A 68 -0.29 12.68 5.37
CA GLU A 68 -1.14 13.62 4.65
C GLU A 68 -0.29 14.66 3.91
N GLY A 69 -0.62 14.93 2.65
CA GLY A 69 0.10 15.84 1.77
C GLY A 69 1.33 15.25 1.07
N ASP A 70 1.85 14.10 1.51
CA ASP A 70 3.05 13.50 0.89
C ASP A 70 2.78 13.08 -0.56
N ARG A 71 3.77 13.31 -1.43
CA ARG A 71 3.79 12.78 -2.79
C ARG A 71 4.48 11.42 -2.80
N VAL A 72 3.83 10.39 -3.31
CA VAL A 72 4.34 9.01 -3.32
C VAL A 72 4.69 8.62 -4.74
N LEU A 73 5.94 8.22 -4.97
CA LEU A 73 6.40 7.60 -6.21
C LEU A 73 6.74 6.14 -5.94
N VAL A 74 6.09 5.23 -6.65
CA VAL A 74 6.41 3.81 -6.60
C VAL A 74 6.83 3.34 -7.98
N LYS A 75 8.12 3.06 -8.14
CA LYS A 75 8.69 2.44 -9.33
C LYS A 75 8.49 0.94 -9.22
N VAL A 76 7.60 0.40 -10.05
CA VAL A 76 7.29 -1.03 -10.11
C VAL A 76 7.97 -1.63 -11.33
N THR A 77 8.80 -2.65 -11.12
CA THR A 77 9.42 -3.42 -12.20
C THR A 77 8.91 -4.86 -12.14
N ASN A 78 8.36 -5.34 -13.26
CA ASN A 78 7.85 -6.70 -13.36
C ASN A 78 8.97 -7.67 -13.80
N HIS A 79 9.39 -8.58 -12.93
CA HIS A 79 10.38 -9.61 -13.27
C HIS A 79 9.74 -10.99 -13.48
N VAL A 80 8.41 -11.10 -13.44
CA VAL A 80 7.70 -12.36 -13.66
C VAL A 80 7.15 -12.44 -15.08
N LYS A 81 6.87 -13.67 -15.54
CA LYS A 81 6.37 -13.93 -16.90
C LYS A 81 4.96 -13.39 -17.16
N ASN A 82 4.15 -13.31 -16.11
CA ASN A 82 2.76 -12.88 -16.21
C ASN A 82 2.66 -11.35 -16.17
N ASN A 83 1.66 -10.82 -16.85
CA ASN A 83 1.28 -9.41 -16.75
C ASN A 83 0.83 -9.08 -15.33
N VAL A 84 1.16 -7.89 -14.83
CA VAL A 84 0.77 -7.44 -13.49
C VAL A 84 0.36 -5.97 -13.47
N THR A 85 -0.52 -5.63 -12.55
CA THR A 85 -0.78 -4.24 -12.14
C THR A 85 -0.84 -4.16 -10.62
N LEU A 86 -0.64 -2.96 -10.06
CA LEU A 86 -0.82 -2.70 -8.64
C LEU A 86 -1.84 -1.60 -8.47
N HIS A 87 -2.75 -1.79 -7.53
CA HIS A 87 -3.74 -0.79 -7.14
C HIS A 87 -3.54 -0.31 -5.70
N TRP A 88 -3.77 0.98 -5.49
CA TRP A 88 -3.62 1.64 -4.18
C TRP A 88 -4.98 1.77 -3.50
N HIS A 89 -5.46 0.64 -2.99
CA HIS A 89 -6.80 0.58 -2.40
C HIS A 89 -7.02 1.68 -1.34
N GLY A 90 -8.17 2.37 -1.43
CA GLY A 90 -8.53 3.48 -0.56
C GLY A 90 -7.90 4.83 -0.93
N VAL A 91 -6.99 4.87 -1.91
CA VAL A 91 -6.47 6.14 -2.44
C VAL A 91 -7.43 6.72 -3.47
N ARG A 92 -7.95 7.93 -3.25
CA ARG A 92 -8.98 8.54 -4.13
C ARG A 92 -8.48 8.94 -5.53
N GLN A 93 -7.17 9.02 -5.72
CA GLN A 93 -6.55 9.41 -6.99
C GLN A 93 -7.08 10.71 -7.62
N LEU A 94 -7.24 11.75 -6.80
CA LEU A 94 -7.73 13.05 -7.28
C LEU A 94 -6.78 13.62 -8.34
N ARG A 95 -7.26 13.65 -9.60
CA ARG A 95 -6.48 14.06 -10.78
C ARG A 95 -5.21 13.22 -10.98
N SER A 96 -5.19 11.97 -10.52
CA SER A 96 -4.08 11.03 -10.70
C SER A 96 -4.55 9.63 -11.09
N GLY A 97 -5.68 9.53 -11.81
CA GLY A 97 -6.31 8.26 -12.18
C GLY A 97 -5.41 7.32 -12.98
N TRP A 98 -4.43 7.83 -13.74
CA TRP A 98 -3.43 6.99 -14.43
C TRP A 98 -2.60 6.15 -13.44
N ALA A 99 -2.44 6.60 -12.20
CA ALA A 99 -1.72 5.91 -11.16
C ALA A 99 -2.64 5.00 -10.31
N ASP A 100 -3.89 4.77 -10.72
CA ASP A 100 -4.82 3.97 -9.91
C ASP A 100 -4.50 2.49 -9.93
N GLY A 101 -4.19 1.91 -11.10
CA GLY A 101 -3.75 0.53 -11.21
C GLY A 101 -4.58 -0.42 -12.07
N PRO A 102 -5.93 -0.42 -11.99
CA PRO A 102 -6.75 -1.45 -12.64
C PRO A 102 -6.44 -1.62 -14.13
N ALA A 103 -6.01 -2.84 -14.47
CA ALA A 103 -5.68 -3.23 -15.84
C ALA A 103 -6.87 -3.04 -16.77
N TYR A 104 -6.62 -2.51 -17.97
CA TYR A 104 -7.60 -2.25 -19.03
C TYR A 104 -8.68 -1.19 -18.69
N ILE A 105 -8.62 -0.60 -17.49
CA ILE A 105 -9.46 0.55 -17.10
C ILE A 105 -8.63 1.83 -17.08
N THR A 106 -7.57 1.86 -16.27
CA THR A 106 -6.73 3.06 -16.11
C THR A 106 -5.35 2.91 -16.76
N GLN A 107 -4.92 1.66 -17.05
CA GLN A 107 -3.65 1.39 -17.69
C GLN A 107 -3.62 0.02 -18.39
N CYS A 108 -2.72 -0.16 -19.36
CA CYS A 108 -2.32 -1.50 -19.78
C CYS A 108 -1.48 -2.19 -18.67
N PRO A 109 -1.51 -3.54 -18.58
CA PRO A 109 -0.67 -4.25 -17.64
C PRO A 109 0.83 -4.02 -17.85
N ILE A 110 1.58 -4.05 -16.75
CA ILE A 110 3.04 -4.00 -16.78
C ILE A 110 3.55 -5.36 -17.26
N GLN A 111 4.05 -5.41 -18.49
CA GLN A 111 4.58 -6.63 -19.10
C GLN A 111 5.90 -7.08 -18.46
N THR A 112 6.29 -8.32 -18.72
CA THR A 112 7.57 -8.89 -18.26
C THR A 112 8.75 -7.98 -18.65
N GLY A 113 9.62 -7.69 -17.68
CA GLY A 113 10.79 -6.83 -17.85
C GLY A 113 10.48 -5.32 -17.88
N GLN A 114 9.20 -4.94 -17.98
CA GLN A 114 8.81 -3.53 -18.06
C GLN A 114 8.67 -2.90 -16.68
N THR A 115 8.69 -1.57 -16.68
CA THR A 115 8.60 -0.75 -15.48
C THR A 115 7.54 0.32 -15.63
N TYR A 116 6.79 0.55 -14.56
CA TYR A 116 5.81 1.64 -14.46
C TYR A 116 6.03 2.44 -13.18
N VAL A 117 5.82 3.76 -13.23
CA VAL A 117 5.95 4.63 -12.06
C VAL A 117 4.58 5.18 -11.68
N TYR A 118 4.07 4.71 -10.55
CA TYR A 118 2.89 5.28 -9.91
C TYR A 118 3.28 6.56 -9.19
N ASN A 119 2.58 7.66 -9.46
CA ASN A 119 2.87 8.99 -8.88
C ASN A 119 1.56 9.68 -8.50
N PHE A 120 1.34 9.84 -7.20
CA PHE A 120 0.13 10.44 -6.64
C PHE A 120 0.42 11.13 -5.29
N THR A 121 -0.50 11.97 -4.84
CA THR A 121 -0.38 12.69 -3.57
C THR A 121 -1.47 12.22 -2.60
N ILE A 122 -1.08 11.94 -1.35
CA ILE A 122 -2.01 11.56 -0.29
C ILE A 122 -2.83 12.79 0.12
N THR A 123 -4.15 12.74 -0.10
CA THR A 123 -5.06 13.86 0.18
C THR A 123 -6.37 13.39 0.81
N GLY A 124 -6.64 13.85 2.03
CA GLY A 124 -7.90 13.66 2.75
C GLY A 124 -8.25 12.19 2.99
N GLN A 125 -7.25 11.32 3.18
CA GLN A 125 -7.45 9.87 3.24
C GLN A 125 -6.78 9.24 4.45
N ARG A 126 -7.56 8.40 5.15
CA ARG A 126 -7.09 7.42 6.12
C ARG A 126 -7.65 6.08 5.64
N GLY A 127 -6.79 5.17 5.20
CA GLY A 127 -7.25 3.97 4.49
C GLY A 127 -6.42 2.72 4.82
N GLU A 128 -7.04 1.58 4.57
CA GLU A 128 -6.52 0.21 4.71
C GLU A 128 -6.31 -0.40 3.31
N TRP A 129 -5.39 -1.36 3.18
CA TRP A 129 -4.78 -1.78 1.90
C TRP A 129 -5.16 -3.21 1.51
N TRP A 130 -5.47 -3.50 0.24
CA TRP A 130 -5.80 -4.88 -0.20
C TRP A 130 -4.76 -5.42 -1.19
N LYS A 131 -4.59 -6.76 -1.22
CA LYS A 131 -3.55 -7.43 -2.02
C LYS A 131 -4.10 -8.63 -2.81
N THR A 132 -4.60 -8.42 -4.04
CA THR A 132 -4.29 -9.27 -5.23
C THR A 132 -5.01 -8.81 -6.51
N ASP A 133 -4.48 -9.26 -7.64
CA ASP A 133 -5.17 -9.49 -8.92
C ASP A 133 -5.97 -10.81 -8.83
N THR A 134 -7.28 -10.72 -9.08
CA THR A 134 -8.31 -11.75 -8.86
C THR A 134 -8.52 -12.67 -10.06
N GLU A 135 -7.85 -12.38 -11.18
CA GLU A 135 -8.11 -13.00 -12.47
C GLU A 135 -7.80 -14.51 -12.49
N THR A 136 -6.83 -15.01 -11.74
CA THR A 136 -6.47 -16.45 -11.84
C THR A 136 -7.51 -17.38 -11.21
N ILE A 137 -8.14 -16.96 -10.13
CA ILE A 137 -9.21 -17.72 -9.45
C ILE A 137 -10.54 -17.55 -10.19
N ILE A 138 -10.81 -16.33 -10.67
CA ILE A 138 -11.99 -16.04 -11.48
C ILE A 138 -11.92 -16.75 -12.83
N ASN A 139 -10.79 -16.77 -13.54
CA ASN A 139 -10.67 -17.46 -14.82
C ASN A 139 -10.89 -18.98 -14.71
N GLN A 140 -10.46 -19.61 -13.60
CA GLN A 140 -10.76 -21.02 -13.34
C GLN A 140 -12.26 -21.24 -13.02
N ALA A 141 -12.86 -20.35 -12.22
CA ALA A 141 -14.30 -20.39 -11.90
C ALA A 141 -15.18 -20.14 -13.13
N LEU A 142 -14.81 -19.18 -13.99
CA LEU A 142 -15.48 -18.84 -15.25
C LEU A 142 -15.38 -19.96 -16.29
N GLN A 143 -14.25 -20.67 -16.35
CA GLN A 143 -14.10 -21.85 -17.23
C GLN A 143 -14.95 -23.03 -16.77
N ASN A 144 -15.12 -23.21 -15.46
CA ASN A 144 -15.81 -24.37 -14.89
C ASN A 144 -17.28 -24.11 -14.53
N GLY A 145 -17.74 -22.85 -14.57
CA GLY A 145 -19.09 -22.42 -14.20
C GLY A 145 -19.45 -22.56 -12.72
N GLY A 146 -18.48 -22.85 -11.85
CA GLY A 146 -18.66 -23.13 -10.42
C GLY A 146 -18.07 -22.06 -9.51
N ALA A 147 -18.44 -22.10 -8.22
CA ALA A 147 -17.87 -21.21 -7.22
C ALA A 147 -16.36 -21.45 -7.05
N PRO A 148 -15.56 -20.41 -6.72
CA PRO A 148 -14.13 -20.58 -6.51
C PRO A 148 -13.85 -21.41 -5.23
N ASN A 149 -12.76 -22.18 -5.26
CA ASN A 149 -12.36 -23.00 -4.11
C ASN A 149 -12.11 -22.13 -2.86
N ILE A 150 -12.60 -22.61 -1.71
CA ILE A 150 -12.30 -22.00 -0.40
C ILE A 150 -10.81 -22.11 -0.05
N SER A 151 -10.36 -21.21 0.83
CA SER A 151 -8.95 -21.14 1.21
C SER A 151 -8.52 -22.27 2.15
N ASP A 152 -7.29 -22.80 1.98
CA ASP A 152 -6.75 -23.86 2.84
C ASP A 152 -6.48 -23.38 4.29
N ALA A 153 -6.25 -22.07 4.47
CA ALA A 153 -6.04 -21.44 5.78
C ALA A 153 -6.19 -19.90 5.73
N PHE A 154 -6.67 -19.33 6.83
CA PHE A 154 -6.60 -17.90 7.10
C PHE A 154 -5.25 -17.54 7.73
N THR A 155 -4.77 -16.30 7.52
CA THR A 155 -3.45 -15.89 8.01
C THR A 155 -3.45 -14.50 8.65
N ILE A 156 -2.64 -14.32 9.70
CA ILE A 156 -2.31 -13.01 10.27
C ILE A 156 -0.88 -12.68 9.89
N ASN A 157 -0.67 -11.58 9.16
CA ASN A 157 0.63 -11.20 8.60
C ASN A 157 1.29 -12.35 7.80
N GLY A 158 0.49 -13.14 7.07
CA GLY A 158 0.96 -14.25 6.24
C GLY A 158 1.33 -15.53 7.02
N LEU A 159 0.93 -15.64 8.28
CA LEU A 159 1.15 -16.79 9.15
C LEU A 159 -0.18 -17.42 9.58
N PRO A 160 -0.42 -18.74 9.37
CA PRO A 160 -1.69 -19.40 9.68
C PRO A 160 -2.05 -19.47 11.17
N GLY A 161 -1.05 -19.42 12.05
CA GLY A 161 -1.24 -19.58 13.50
C GLY A 161 -1.17 -21.04 13.95
N PRO A 162 -1.47 -21.32 15.23
CA PRO A 162 -1.06 -22.56 15.88
C PRO A 162 -1.99 -23.74 15.65
N LEU A 163 -3.22 -23.49 15.20
CA LEU A 163 -4.24 -24.53 15.00
C LEU A 163 -4.08 -25.28 13.68
N TYR A 164 -3.23 -24.78 12.78
CA TYR A 164 -2.95 -25.41 11.50
C TYR A 164 -1.70 -26.30 11.57
N ASN A 165 -1.77 -27.46 10.90
CA ASN A 165 -0.64 -28.38 10.83
C ASN A 165 0.61 -27.67 10.28
N CYS A 166 1.78 -28.03 10.81
CA CYS A 166 3.07 -27.45 10.45
C CYS A 166 3.20 -25.92 10.66
N SER A 167 2.32 -25.27 11.41
CA SER A 167 2.28 -23.80 11.53
C SER A 167 2.45 -23.27 12.97
N ALA A 168 2.41 -24.15 13.97
CA ALA A 168 2.55 -23.79 15.38
C ALA A 168 3.84 -23.04 15.73
N LYS A 169 4.95 -23.37 15.05
CA LYS A 169 6.25 -22.71 15.25
C LYS A 169 6.30 -21.32 14.61
N ASP A 170 5.52 -21.09 13.55
CA ASP A 170 5.52 -19.88 12.76
C ASP A 170 4.28 -19.02 13.03
N THR A 171 3.88 -18.90 14.30
CA THR A 171 2.73 -18.07 14.70
C THR A 171 3.15 -16.62 14.94
N PHE A 172 2.38 -15.66 14.43
CA PHE A 172 2.60 -14.25 14.72
C PHE A 172 2.42 -13.98 16.22
N LYS A 173 3.43 -13.34 16.85
CA LYS A 173 3.38 -12.96 18.26
C LYS A 173 3.70 -11.47 18.39
N LEU A 174 2.77 -10.72 19.01
CA LEU A 174 2.98 -9.33 19.37
C LEU A 174 3.39 -9.26 20.85
N LYS A 175 4.59 -8.78 21.13
CA LYS A 175 5.03 -8.51 22.51
C LYS A 175 4.43 -7.16 22.96
N VAL A 176 3.72 -7.18 24.08
CA VAL A 176 3.10 -5.99 24.69
C VAL A 176 3.70 -5.69 26.06
N LYS A 177 3.66 -4.42 26.46
CA LYS A 177 4.07 -3.94 27.78
C LYS A 177 2.80 -3.67 28.60
N PRO A 178 2.75 -4.10 29.88
CA PRO A 178 1.65 -3.77 30.77
C PRO A 178 1.40 -2.26 30.84
N GLY A 179 0.12 -1.86 30.88
CA GLY A 179 -0.29 -0.46 30.99
C GLY A 179 -0.05 0.41 29.74
N LYS A 180 0.31 -0.18 28.59
CA LYS A 180 0.45 0.54 27.31
C LYS A 180 -0.69 0.25 26.36
N ALA A 181 -1.15 1.29 25.67
CA ALA A 181 -2.11 1.18 24.58
C ALA A 181 -1.39 0.94 23.25
N TYR A 182 -2.00 0.14 22.38
CA TYR A 182 -1.46 -0.25 21.08
C TYR A 182 -2.52 -0.01 20.01
N LEU A 183 -2.16 0.71 18.93
CA LEU A 183 -3.02 0.84 17.75
C LEU A 183 -2.74 -0.32 16.80
N LEU A 184 -3.72 -1.21 16.66
CA LEU A 184 -3.72 -2.25 15.63
C LEU A 184 -4.37 -1.68 14.37
N ARG A 185 -3.69 -1.84 13.24
CA ARG A 185 -4.22 -1.50 11.91
C ARG A 185 -4.52 -2.81 11.21
N LEU A 186 -5.76 -3.27 11.37
CA LEU A 186 -6.21 -4.52 10.80
C LEU A 186 -6.54 -4.31 9.33
N ILE A 187 -6.24 -5.31 8.53
CA ILE A 187 -6.47 -5.29 7.08
C ILE A 187 -6.98 -6.69 6.75
N ASN A 188 -8.18 -6.78 6.19
CA ASN A 188 -8.59 -8.01 5.53
C ASN A 188 -8.07 -7.98 4.10
N ALA A 189 -7.28 -8.99 3.78
CA ALA A 189 -6.75 -9.23 2.44
C ALA A 189 -7.08 -10.66 1.97
N ALA A 190 -8.08 -11.30 2.59
CA ALA A 190 -8.66 -12.54 2.08
C ALA A 190 -9.47 -12.24 0.82
N LEU A 191 -9.48 -13.19 -0.12
CA LEU A 191 -10.08 -12.97 -1.43
C LEU A 191 -11.48 -13.57 -1.56
N ASN A 192 -11.67 -14.80 -1.06
CA ASN A 192 -12.86 -15.60 -1.35
C ASN A 192 -13.80 -15.75 -0.14
N ASP A 193 -13.52 -15.01 0.95
CA ASP A 193 -14.26 -15.08 2.20
C ASP A 193 -14.45 -13.66 2.76
N GLU A 194 -15.70 -13.28 3.03
CA GLU A 194 -16.04 -12.07 3.77
C GLU A 194 -15.79 -12.32 5.27
N LEU A 195 -14.59 -11.95 5.72
CA LEU A 195 -14.20 -12.05 7.13
C LEU A 195 -14.40 -10.69 7.82
N PHE A 196 -15.66 -10.27 7.99
CA PHE A 196 -16.03 -9.16 8.87
C PHE A 196 -17.43 -9.36 9.44
#